data_AF-A0A355BDP8-F1
#
_entry.id   AF-A0A355BDP8-F1
#
_cell.length_a   1.000
_cell.length_b   1.000
_cell.length_c   1.000
_cell.angle_alpha   90.00
_cell.angle_beta   90.00
_cell.angle_gamma   90.00
#
_symmetry.space_group_name_H-M   'P 1'
#
loop_
_entity.id
_entity.type
_entity.pdbx_description
1 polymer ?
#
loop_
_entity_poly.entity_id
_entity_poly.type
_entity_poly.pdbx_seq_one_letter_code
_entity_poly.pdbx_strand_id
1 'polypeptide(L)' 'RAQLAAIGCPIKGDLKYGFDRSNPDGGICLHSKQLSLEQPVTKEKLTFKATPPHNPIWNDL' A
#
# COMPACT_ATOMS: atom_id res chain seq x y z
N ARG A 1 -5.57 4.96 -3.68
CA ARG A 1 -6.59 5.44 -2.73
C ARG A 1 -7.85 5.88 -3.47
N ALA A 2 -7.92 7.08 -4.07
CA ALA A 2 -9.11 7.56 -4.78
C ALA A 2 -9.63 6.63 -5.88
N GLN A 3 -8.75 6.06 -6.71
CA GLN A 3 -9.16 5.10 -7.76
C GLN A 3 -9.84 3.84 -7.20
N LEU A 4 -9.33 3.30 -6.09
CA LEU A 4 -9.91 2.12 -5.43
C LEU A 4 -11.27 2.44 -4.81
N ALA A 5 -11.42 3.61 -4.21
CA ALA A 5 -12.72 4.08 -3.74
C ALA A 5 -13.71 4.34 -4.88
N ALA A 6 -13.26 4.89 -6.01
CA ALA A 6 -14.10 5.15 -7.18
C ALA A 6 -14.73 3.87 -7.78
N ILE A 7 -14.06 2.72 -7.65
CA ILE A 7 -14.60 1.41 -8.07
C ILE A 7 -15.37 0.70 -6.94
N GLY A 8 -15.65 1.36 -5.82
CA GLY A 8 -16.40 0.78 -4.70
C GLY A 8 -15.57 -0.12 -3.77
N CYS A 9 -14.24 -0.07 -3.84
CA CYS A 9 -13.33 -0.89 -3.03
C CYS A 9 -12.39 -0.01 -2.19
N PRO A 10 -12.88 0.79 -1.22
CA PRO A 10 -12.03 1.65 -0.40
C PRO A 10 -11.02 0.85 0.43
N ILE A 11 -9.85 1.44 0.67
CA ILE A 11 -8.78 0.79 1.45
C ILE A 11 -9.16 0.79 2.94
N LYS A 12 -8.90 -0.31 3.64
CA LYS A 12 -9.11 -0.41 5.10
C LYS A 12 -8.36 0.69 5.87
N GLY A 13 -9.10 1.38 6.73
CA GLY A 13 -8.61 2.53 7.52
C GLY A 13 -8.69 3.87 6.79
N ASP A 14 -9.03 3.90 5.49
CA ASP A 14 -9.08 5.14 4.71
C ASP A 14 -10.40 5.91 4.87
N LEU A 15 -10.54 6.61 6.01
CA LEU A 15 -11.74 7.41 6.32
C LEU A 15 -12.07 8.47 5.27
N LYS A 16 -11.02 9.09 4.69
CA LYS A 16 -11.20 10.15 3.69
C LYS A 16 -11.88 9.65 2.42
N TYR A 17 -11.67 8.38 2.06
CA TYR A 17 -12.18 7.80 0.82
C TYR A 17 -13.22 6.70 1.05
N GLY A 18 -13.92 6.71 2.19
CA GLY A 18 -15.16 5.95 2.37
C GLY A 18 -15.03 4.61 3.09
N PHE A 19 -13.98 4.39 3.88
CA PHE A 19 -13.93 3.25 4.80
C PHE A 19 -14.56 3.60 6.15
N ASP A 20 -15.38 2.71 6.71
CA ASP A 20 -16.25 3.02 7.86
C ASP A 20 -15.52 3.30 9.18
N ARG A 21 -14.32 2.75 9.37
CA ARG A 21 -13.59 2.78 10.65
C ARG A 21 -12.10 2.98 10.46
N SER A 22 -11.49 3.79 11.34
CA SER A 22 -10.03 3.94 11.39
C SER A 22 -9.36 2.64 11.83
N ASN A 23 -8.10 2.46 11.45
CA ASN A 23 -7.25 1.48 12.12
C ASN A 23 -6.84 1.99 13.52
N PRO A 24 -6.44 1.09 14.45
CA PRO A 24 -6.02 1.47 15.81
C PRO A 24 -4.86 2.48 15.86
N ASP A 25 -3.99 2.47 14.85
CA ASP A 25 -2.83 3.35 14.70
C ASP A 25 -3.13 4.63 13.88
N GLY A 26 -4.38 4.80 13.41
CA GLY A 26 -4.78 5.91 12.54
C GLY A 26 -4.29 5.81 11.09
N GLY A 27 -3.57 4.75 10.74
CA GLY A 27 -3.04 4.51 9.41
C GLY A 27 -4.04 3.87 8.45
N ILE A 28 -3.59 3.61 7.22
CA ILE A 28 -4.34 2.84 6.21
C ILE A 28 -3.58 1.56 5.85
N CYS A 29 -4.30 0.51 5.50
CA CYS A 29 -3.71 -0.75 5.06
C CYS A 29 -3.28 -0.68 3.58
N LEU A 30 -2.32 0.20 3.29
CA LEU A 30 -1.70 0.36 1.97
C LEU A 30 -0.19 0.26 2.11
N HIS A 31 0.42 -0.75 1.49
CA HIS A 31 1.84 -1.02 1.57
C HIS A 31 2.51 -1.01 0.18
N SER A 32 3.57 -0.24 0.04
CA SER A 32 4.39 -0.22 -1.19
C SER A 32 5.36 -1.40 -1.18
N LYS A 33 4.93 -2.55 -1.71
CA LYS A 33 5.67 -3.82 -1.67
C LYS A 33 7.00 -3.79 -2.44
N GLN A 34 7.02 -3.11 -3.59
CA GLN A 34 8.16 -3.11 -4.49
C GLN A 34 8.29 -1.75 -5.17
N LEU A 35 9.53 -1.28 -5.33
CA LEU A 35 9.88 -0.15 -6.17
C LEU A 35 10.87 -0.62 -7.22
N SER A 36 10.54 -0.40 -8.50
CA SER A 36 11.47 -0.63 -9.60
C SER A 36 11.69 0.68 -10.34
N LEU A 37 12.95 1.04 -10.57
CA LEU A 37 13.33 2.26 -11.25
C LEU A 37 14.59 2.03 -12.08
N GLU A 38 14.76 2.85 -13.09
CA GLU A 38 15.97 2.85 -13.90
C GLU A 38 17.04 3.71 -13.23
N GLN A 39 18.24 3.17 -13.05
CA GLN A 39 19.36 3.90 -12.51
C GLN A 39 19.71 5.06 -13.47
N PRO A 40 19.81 6.31 -13.00
CA PRO A 40 19.84 7.49 -13.87
C PRO A 40 21.07 7.58 -14.80
N VAL A 41 22.18 6.96 -14.40
CA VAL A 41 23.49 6.93 -15.07
C VAL A 41 23.68 5.63 -15.88
N THR A 42 23.61 4.47 -15.23
CA THR A 42 23.88 3.15 -15.84
C THR A 42 22.71 2.63 -16.67
N LYS A 43 21.52 3.21 -16.52
CA LYS A 43 20.28 2.78 -17.20
C LYS A 43 19.83 1.36 -16.84
N GLU A 44 20.42 0.79 -15.78
CA GLU A 44 20.08 -0.54 -15.30
C GLU A 44 18.83 -0.50 -14.43
N LYS A 45 18.04 -1.58 -14.48
CA LYS A 45 16.83 -1.69 -13.69
C LYS A 45 17.17 -2.08 -12.24
N LEU A 46 16.96 -1.16 -11.31
CA LEU A 46 17.02 -1.41 -9.88
C LEU A 46 15.66 -1.85 -9.37
N THR A 47 15.64 -2.83 -8.46
CA THR A 47 14.41 -3.30 -7.81
C THR A 47 14.63 -3.46 -6.31
N PHE A 48 13.79 -2.78 -5.54
CA PHE A 48 13.77 -2.81 -4.08
C PHE A 48 12.48 -3.48 -3.62
N LYS A 49 12.56 -4.42 -2.67
CA LYS A 49 11.39 -5.13 -2.11
C LYS A 49 11.31 -4.87 -0.60
N ALA A 50 10.15 -4.47 -0.13
CA ALA A 50 9.86 -4.31 1.29
C ALA A 50 9.14 -5.55 1.84
N THR A 51 9.39 -5.89 3.11
CA THR A 51 8.55 -6.84 3.84
C THR A 51 7.26 -6.13 4.27
N PRO A 52 6.10 -6.81 4.19
CA PRO A 52 4.87 -6.21 4.66
C PRO A 52 4.87 -6.11 6.19
N PRO A 53 4.02 -5.26 6.78
CA PRO A 53 3.84 -5.19 8.23
C PRO A 53 3.38 -6.54 8.79
N HIS A 54 3.89 -6.93 9.97
CA HIS A 54 3.47 -8.16 10.64
C HIS A 54 2.10 -7.94 11.32
N ASN A 55 1.02 -8.27 10.62
CA ASN A 55 -0.32 -8.29 11.20
C ASN A 55 -1.24 -9.24 10.38
N PRO A 56 -2.43 -9.60 10.91
CA PRO A 56 -3.30 -10.60 10.26
C PRO A 56 -3.66 -10.29 8.80
N ILE A 57 -3.74 -9.01 8.42
CA ILE A 57 -4.10 -8.62 7.04
C ILE A 57 -3.01 -9.03 6.04
N TRP A 58 -1.76 -9.05 6.47
CA TRP A 58 -0.60 -9.30 5.60
C TRP A 58 0.04 -10.67 5.81
N ASN A 59 -0.28 -11.37 6.89
CA ASN A 59 0.33 -12.65 7.26
C ASN A 59 -0.30 -13.87 6.56
N ASP A 60 -1.50 -13.73 5.96
CA ASP A 60 -2.22 -14.83 5.30
C ASP A 60 -1.82 -15.04 3.81
N LEU A 61 -0.73 -14.40 3.36
CA LEU A 61 -0.15 -14.51 2.01
C LEU A 61 1.20 -15.22 2.04
#